data_AF-A0A3D5DXC7-F1
#
_entry.id   AF-A0A3D5DXC7-F1
#
_cell.length_a   1.000
_cell.length_b   1.000
_cell.length_c   1.000
_cell.angle_alpha   90.00
_cell.angle_beta   90.00
_cell.angle_gamma   90.00
#
_symmetry.space_group_name_H-M   'P 1'
#
loop_
_entity.id
_entity.type
_entity.pdbx_description
1 polymer ?
#
loop_
_entity_poly.entity_id
_entity_poly.type
_entity_poly.pdbx_seq_one_letter_code
_entity_poly.pdbx_strand_id
1 'polypeptide(L)'
;MTAMLDRTGSASAAAAPLPAAASRTEAPLAGAPATLASLADGAAGLAVSWTGDLPLGHILAAAHRYELHRAGMDLPAWGEPGCDWASEGEPAAEPEADLLGEDALRAAQDGMGRVLPLGALAGHAIMAPGPDLAGWLSCGQASELDDAALTGSITAWRKLTSWAQAHELAAVAELARRRGVAGAGHAAGGSGPGGREHDPVAELEADFAPSEVALALTLTQGGAEYWMELAVGLSGRLPATLAALGEGKIDLNRAKLIDQYTSSLDADLARAVEQRVLVRAERQTSGQLRASLQRAVLAVDPQAAERRREEAEKKAWVALSGDHDGTASLSGRFLPAVQAAAAWTRICAIARAMEAAGAGGGMDLLRAQAFVGLLLGTLPLIPPADGGRAGGPADDGPGGGGPGDGPGGGGPG
;
A
#
# COMPACT_ATOMS: atom_id res chain seq x y z
N MET A 1 -31.64 60.72 1.21
CA MET A 1 -31.54 61.64 2.36
C MET A 1 -30.79 60.87 3.45
N THR A 2 -29.45 60.76 3.40
CA THR A 2 -28.43 61.81 3.73
C THR A 2 -28.49 62.11 5.24
N ALA A 3 -27.45 61.97 6.08
CA ALA A 3 -25.99 62.07 5.97
C ALA A 3 -25.34 61.08 6.99
N MET A 4 -24.17 60.46 6.80
CA MET A 4 -22.81 60.96 6.55
C MET A 4 -22.29 61.89 7.67
N LEU A 5 -21.44 61.35 8.55
CA LEU A 5 -20.23 62.05 9.02
C LEU A 5 -19.17 61.04 9.47
N ASP A 6 -18.06 61.21 8.78
CA ASP A 6 -16.75 60.58 8.81
C ASP A 6 -16.03 60.77 10.17
N ARG A 7 -15.24 59.78 10.60
CA ARG A 7 -14.08 60.00 11.46
C ARG A 7 -13.05 58.89 11.30
N THR A 8 -12.01 59.30 10.61
CA THR A 8 -10.69 58.71 10.40
C THR A 8 -9.96 58.36 11.71
N GLY A 9 -9.18 57.28 11.68
CA GLY A 9 -8.35 56.85 12.80
C GLY A 9 -7.63 55.52 12.54
N SER A 10 -6.88 55.45 11.43
CA SER A 10 -5.94 54.36 11.12
C SER A 10 -4.75 54.45 12.07
N ALA A 11 -4.55 53.42 12.90
CA ALA A 11 -3.33 53.21 13.67
C ALA A 11 -2.69 51.88 13.25
N SER A 12 -1.74 52.01 12.32
CA SER A 12 -0.77 51.00 11.93
C SER A 12 0.15 50.68 13.11
N ALA A 13 0.11 49.45 13.61
CA ALA A 13 1.09 48.94 14.57
C ALA A 13 2.26 48.34 13.78
N ALA A 14 3.22 49.20 13.43
CA ALA A 14 4.52 48.79 12.91
C ALA A 14 5.34 48.14 14.04
N ALA A 15 5.69 46.87 13.87
CA ALA A 15 6.62 46.16 14.73
C ALA A 15 8.02 46.78 14.61
N ALA A 16 8.54 47.30 15.72
CA ALA A 16 9.89 47.82 15.83
C ALA A 16 10.93 46.67 15.85
N PRO A 17 12.12 46.86 15.27
CA PRO A 17 13.14 45.82 15.15
C PRO A 17 13.84 45.57 16.49
N LEU A 18 14.03 44.29 16.83
CA LEU A 18 14.84 43.84 17.97
C LEU A 18 16.34 44.12 17.72
N PRO A 19 17.11 44.46 18.77
CA PRO A 19 18.50 44.86 18.64
C PRO A 19 19.43 43.68 18.33
N ALA A 20 20.46 43.95 17.51
CA ALA A 20 21.53 43.01 17.19
C ALA A 20 22.30 42.58 18.45
N ALA A 21 22.28 41.27 18.73
CA ALA A 21 23.07 40.68 19.79
C ALA A 21 24.55 40.58 19.36
N ALA A 22 25.41 41.22 20.15
CA ALA A 22 26.85 41.17 20.01
C ALA A 22 27.40 39.75 20.22
N SER A 23 28.34 39.37 19.36
CA SER A 23 29.13 38.14 19.45
C SER A 23 29.91 38.07 20.76
N ARG A 24 29.52 37.13 21.63
CA ARG A 24 30.38 36.62 22.70
C ARG A 24 30.92 35.26 22.29
N THR A 25 32.24 35.20 22.11
CA THR A 25 33.00 33.99 21.86
C THR A 25 33.06 33.18 23.15
N GLU A 26 32.18 32.20 23.31
CA GLU A 26 32.35 31.15 24.32
C GLU A 26 33.28 30.06 23.76
N ALA A 27 34.30 29.71 24.54
CA ALA A 27 35.25 28.66 24.24
C ALA A 27 34.58 27.27 24.27
N PRO A 28 34.90 26.34 23.35
CA PRO A 28 34.29 25.02 23.35
C PRO A 28 34.80 24.16 24.52
N LEU A 29 33.85 23.62 25.28
CA LEU A 29 34.04 22.53 26.24
C LEU A 29 34.70 21.32 25.58
N ALA A 30 35.74 20.79 26.22
CA ALA A 30 36.51 19.64 25.75
C ALA A 30 35.62 18.37 25.66
N GLY A 31 35.49 17.81 24.45
CA GLY A 31 34.80 16.53 24.23
C GLY A 31 34.08 16.33 22.88
N ALA A 32 34.24 17.22 21.89
CA ALA A 32 33.67 17.03 20.55
C ALA A 32 34.66 16.33 19.59
N PRO A 33 34.21 15.42 18.70
CA PRO A 33 35.08 14.78 17.73
C PRO A 33 35.65 15.80 16.75
N ALA A 34 36.96 15.70 16.51
CA ALA A 34 37.75 16.67 15.76
C ALA A 34 37.25 16.87 14.31
N THR A 35 36.78 18.07 14.00
CA THR A 35 36.61 18.54 12.62
C THR A 35 37.92 19.14 12.11
N LEU A 36 38.44 18.51 11.04
CA LEU A 36 39.22 19.07 9.93
C LEU A 36 40.15 20.26 10.25
N ALA A 37 41.39 19.95 10.60
CA ALA A 37 42.51 20.85 10.45
C ALA A 37 43.44 20.34 9.34
N SER A 38 43.58 21.16 8.28
CA SER A 38 44.74 21.26 7.39
C SER A 38 45.15 20.04 6.56
N LEU A 39 44.58 19.93 5.35
CA LEU A 39 45.28 19.35 4.20
C LEU A 39 45.85 20.50 3.35
N ALA A 40 46.98 21.02 3.78
CA ALA A 40 47.87 21.87 3.00
C ALA A 40 49.18 21.11 2.82
N ASP A 41 49.21 20.18 1.87
CA ASP A 41 50.32 20.03 0.91
C ASP A 41 50.02 18.92 -0.10
N GLY A 42 50.11 19.30 -1.38
CA GLY A 42 50.22 18.48 -2.60
C GLY A 42 50.18 16.95 -2.54
N ALA A 43 49.04 16.35 -2.22
CA ALA A 43 48.58 15.06 -2.75
C ALA A 43 47.07 14.99 -2.51
N ALA A 44 46.27 15.28 -3.54
CA ALA A 44 44.81 15.15 -3.48
C ALA A 44 44.41 13.67 -3.54
N GLY A 45 44.76 12.91 -2.51
CA GLY A 45 44.16 11.62 -2.23
C GLY A 45 42.72 11.85 -1.75
N LEU A 46 41.79 11.06 -2.28
CA LEU A 46 40.37 11.11 -1.91
C LEU A 46 40.21 10.72 -0.43
N ALA A 47 40.16 11.70 0.46
CA ALA A 47 39.77 11.48 1.84
C ALA A 47 38.24 11.29 1.91
N VAL A 48 37.79 10.04 1.85
CA VAL A 48 36.40 9.68 2.11
C VAL A 48 36.22 9.61 3.62
N SER A 49 35.76 10.71 4.23
CA SER A 49 35.24 10.72 5.59
C SER A 49 33.73 10.66 5.51
N TRP A 50 33.16 9.51 5.88
CA TRP A 50 31.72 9.34 5.96
C TRP A 50 31.36 8.72 7.31
N THR A 51 30.23 9.14 7.87
CA THR A 51 29.83 8.91 9.27
C THR A 51 28.71 7.89 9.41
N GLY A 52 28.69 6.83 8.60
CA GLY A 52 27.88 5.63 8.85
C GLY A 52 28.72 4.35 8.63
N ASP A 53 28.09 3.19 8.38
CA ASP A 53 28.72 1.92 7.95
C ASP A 53 28.24 1.37 6.56
N LEU A 54 28.70 1.91 5.42
CA LEU A 54 28.34 1.59 4.04
C LEU A 54 29.57 0.84 3.55
N PRO A 55 29.50 -0.49 3.49
CA PRO A 55 30.64 -1.29 3.11
C PRO A 55 31.05 -0.96 1.67
N LEU A 56 32.36 -0.78 1.44
CA LEU A 56 32.96 -0.52 0.13
C LEU A 56 32.43 -1.48 -0.95
N GLY A 57 32.10 -2.72 -0.59
CA GLY A 57 31.49 -3.71 -1.48
C GLY A 57 30.18 -3.26 -2.11
N HIS A 58 29.30 -2.55 -1.39
CA HIS A 58 28.05 -2.02 -1.98
C HIS A 58 28.31 -0.93 -3.03
N ILE A 59 29.34 -0.11 -2.80
CA ILE A 59 29.75 0.95 -3.72
C ILE A 59 30.31 0.33 -5.00
N LEU A 60 31.19 -0.65 -4.87
CA LEU A 60 31.79 -1.36 -6.01
C LEU A 60 30.73 -2.13 -6.81
N ALA A 61 29.78 -2.79 -6.14
CA ALA A 61 28.68 -3.48 -6.80
C ALA A 61 27.75 -2.51 -7.58
N ALA A 62 27.46 -1.34 -7.00
CA ALA A 62 26.66 -0.30 -7.67
C ALA A 62 27.40 0.27 -8.90
N ALA A 63 28.71 0.54 -8.78
CA ALA A 63 29.54 1.00 -9.89
C ALA A 63 29.60 -0.05 -11.02
N HIS A 64 29.77 -1.32 -10.68
CA HIS A 64 29.76 -2.40 -11.66
C HIS A 64 28.43 -2.50 -12.40
N ARG A 65 27.29 -2.47 -11.69
CA ARG A 65 25.96 -2.47 -12.33
C ARG A 65 25.75 -1.28 -13.27
N TYR A 66 26.18 -0.08 -12.86
CA TYR A 66 26.14 1.10 -13.70
C TYR A 66 26.90 0.90 -15.03
N GLU A 67 28.10 0.31 -14.97
CA GLU A 67 28.89 0.01 -16.17
C GLU A 67 28.22 -1.02 -17.08
N LEU A 68 27.67 -2.09 -16.52
CA LEU A 68 26.94 -3.11 -17.29
C LEU A 68 25.74 -2.49 -18.03
N HIS A 69 24.96 -1.64 -17.36
CA HIS A 69 23.83 -0.95 -17.99
C HIS A 69 24.29 -0.05 -19.15
N ARG A 70 25.37 0.72 -18.96
CA ARG A 70 25.95 1.55 -20.02
C ARG A 70 26.47 0.74 -21.21
N ALA A 71 26.92 -0.48 -20.98
CA ALA A 71 27.32 -1.42 -22.03
C ALA A 71 26.11 -2.03 -22.76
N GLY A 72 24.87 -1.65 -22.40
CA GLY A 72 23.64 -2.16 -23.00
C GLY A 72 23.25 -3.55 -22.50
N MET A 73 23.84 -4.02 -21.40
CA MET A 73 23.46 -5.30 -20.80
C MET A 73 22.22 -5.16 -19.94
N ASP A 74 21.33 -6.14 -20.06
CA ASP A 74 20.11 -6.21 -19.27
C ASP A 74 20.47 -6.57 -17.82
N LEU A 75 20.00 -5.75 -16.87
CA LEU A 75 20.30 -5.95 -15.46
C LEU A 75 19.12 -6.63 -14.78
N PRO A 76 19.34 -7.69 -13.98
CA PRO A 76 18.26 -8.29 -13.22
C PRO A 76 17.65 -7.24 -12.28
N ALA A 77 16.32 -7.24 -12.24
CA ALA A 77 15.56 -6.40 -11.33
C ALA A 77 15.92 -6.76 -9.87
N TRP A 78 15.79 -5.77 -9.00
CA TRP A 78 16.05 -5.89 -7.56
C TRP A 78 15.27 -7.07 -6.96
N GLY A 79 15.95 -8.13 -6.49
CA GLY A 79 15.31 -9.33 -5.90
C GLY A 79 15.04 -10.50 -6.85
N GLU A 80 15.46 -10.43 -8.12
CA GLU A 80 15.63 -11.66 -8.90
C GLU A 80 16.90 -12.40 -8.42
N PRO A 81 16.85 -13.73 -8.24
CA PRO A 81 18.04 -14.53 -7.99
C PRO A 81 18.83 -14.61 -9.31
N GLY A 82 19.53 -13.52 -9.60
CA GLY A 82 20.40 -13.34 -10.73
C GLY A 82 21.75 -12.85 -10.24
N CYS A 83 22.31 -13.59 -9.29
CA CYS A 83 23.72 -13.98 -9.18
C CYS A 83 23.93 -14.53 -7.78
N ASP A 84 23.99 -15.85 -7.72
CA ASP A 84 24.44 -16.62 -6.58
C ASP A 84 25.94 -16.36 -6.40
N TRP A 85 26.31 -15.24 -5.77
CA TRP A 85 27.71 -15.02 -5.39
C TRP A 85 28.08 -15.78 -4.11
N ALA A 86 27.17 -16.62 -3.58
CA ALA A 86 27.37 -17.38 -2.36
C ALA A 86 26.66 -18.75 -2.40
N SER A 87 27.41 -19.79 -2.81
CA SER A 87 27.16 -21.26 -2.65
C SER A 87 26.21 -21.91 -3.68
N GLU A 88 26.45 -23.07 -4.33
CA GLU A 88 27.43 -24.15 -4.22
C GLU A 88 27.71 -24.76 -5.62
N GLY A 89 28.99 -24.99 -5.89
CA GLY A 89 29.54 -25.77 -7.00
C GLY A 89 31.05 -25.65 -6.88
N GLU A 90 31.80 -26.75 -7.03
CA GLU A 90 33.27 -26.71 -7.01
C GLU A 90 33.74 -25.47 -7.79
N PRO A 91 34.65 -24.65 -7.23
CA PRO A 91 35.10 -23.46 -7.92
C PRO A 91 35.78 -23.93 -9.19
N ALA A 92 35.08 -23.81 -10.32
CA ALA A 92 35.75 -23.67 -11.59
C ALA A 92 36.69 -22.50 -11.36
N ALA A 93 38.00 -22.80 -11.35
CA ALA A 93 39.07 -21.90 -10.98
C ALA A 93 38.66 -20.46 -11.24
N GLU A 94 38.48 -19.68 -10.17
CA GLU A 94 38.20 -18.26 -10.29
C GLU A 94 39.17 -17.75 -11.35
N PRO A 95 38.70 -17.05 -12.42
CA PRO A 95 39.66 -16.22 -13.09
C PRO A 95 40.18 -15.32 -11.97
N GLU A 96 41.46 -15.44 -11.65
CA GLU A 96 42.22 -14.38 -10.99
C GLU A 96 42.13 -13.17 -11.93
N ALA A 97 40.95 -12.59 -12.00
CA ALA A 97 40.70 -11.31 -12.57
C ALA A 97 41.20 -10.38 -11.49
N ASP A 98 42.39 -9.89 -11.72
CA ASP A 98 42.97 -8.71 -11.12
C ASP A 98 41.91 -7.58 -11.17
N LEU A 99 40.98 -7.56 -10.21
CA LEU A 99 39.75 -6.74 -10.24
C LEU A 99 40.08 -5.24 -10.25
N LEU A 100 41.31 -4.89 -9.91
CA LEU A 100 41.94 -3.60 -10.15
C LEU A 100 43.42 -3.87 -10.46
N GLY A 101 43.71 -4.33 -11.68
CA GLY A 101 45.10 -4.55 -12.06
C GLY A 101 45.99 -3.33 -11.88
N GLU A 102 47.31 -3.56 -11.78
CA GLU A 102 48.29 -2.50 -11.50
C GLU A 102 48.09 -1.27 -12.40
N ASP A 103 47.63 -1.48 -13.64
CA ASP A 103 47.28 -0.44 -14.60
C ASP A 103 46.03 0.39 -14.20
N ALA A 104 45.00 -0.23 -13.64
CA ALA A 104 43.81 0.47 -13.12
C ALA A 104 44.15 1.27 -11.85
N LEU A 105 45.01 0.71 -10.98
CA LEU A 105 45.50 1.42 -9.79
C LEU A 105 46.39 2.60 -10.18
N ARG A 106 47.27 2.42 -11.17
CA ARG A 106 48.15 3.47 -11.70
C ARG A 106 47.35 4.56 -12.44
N ALA A 107 46.34 4.19 -13.22
CA ALA A 107 45.41 5.13 -13.83
C ALA A 107 44.62 5.94 -12.79
N ALA A 108 44.21 5.33 -11.68
CA ALA A 108 43.59 6.05 -10.57
C ALA A 108 44.57 7.01 -9.87
N GLN A 109 45.81 6.59 -9.64
CA GLN A 109 46.88 7.41 -9.06
C GLN A 109 47.27 8.60 -9.95
N ASP A 110 47.26 8.40 -11.27
CA ASP A 110 47.55 9.43 -12.27
C ASP A 110 46.33 10.33 -12.58
N GLY A 111 45.20 10.14 -11.89
CA GLY A 111 43.97 10.91 -12.12
C GLY A 111 43.29 10.64 -13.48
N MET A 112 43.65 9.55 -14.15
CA MET A 112 43.08 9.10 -15.42
C MET A 112 41.82 8.25 -15.27
N GLY A 113 41.37 8.01 -14.03
CA GLY A 113 40.12 7.34 -13.72
C GLY A 113 38.87 8.20 -13.98
N ARG A 114 37.72 7.56 -14.20
CA ARG A 114 36.44 8.25 -14.35
C ARG A 114 35.83 8.56 -12.98
N VAL A 115 35.63 9.84 -12.67
CA VAL A 115 34.91 10.26 -11.47
C VAL A 115 33.41 10.12 -11.70
N LEU A 116 32.75 9.30 -10.89
CA LEU A 116 31.29 9.17 -10.87
C LEU A 116 30.74 9.87 -9.63
N PRO A 117 29.74 10.78 -9.78
CA PRO A 117 29.08 11.34 -8.62
C PRO A 117 28.29 10.23 -7.92
N LEU A 118 28.31 10.22 -6.59
CA LEU A 118 27.59 9.22 -5.78
C LEU A 118 26.10 9.15 -6.15
N GLY A 119 25.50 10.30 -6.47
CA GLY A 119 24.12 10.39 -6.94
C GLY A 119 23.83 9.58 -8.21
N ALA A 120 24.79 9.44 -9.13
CA ALA A 120 24.61 8.60 -10.32
C ALA A 120 24.55 7.10 -10.00
N LEU A 121 25.05 6.68 -8.83
CA LEU A 121 25.02 5.30 -8.36
C LEU A 121 23.86 5.00 -7.41
N ALA A 122 23.08 6.02 -7.02
CA ALA A 122 22.01 5.91 -6.02
C ALA A 122 21.04 4.75 -6.32
N GLY A 123 20.60 4.65 -7.58
CA GLY A 123 19.65 3.63 -8.01
C GLY A 123 20.24 2.27 -8.39
N HIS A 124 21.57 2.15 -8.45
CA HIS A 124 22.25 0.91 -8.84
C HIS A 124 22.62 0.03 -7.65
N ALA A 125 22.58 0.56 -6.43
CA ALA A 125 22.93 -0.21 -5.24
C ALA A 125 21.83 -1.21 -4.85
N ILE A 126 22.26 -2.42 -4.48
CA ILE A 126 21.43 -3.44 -3.85
C ILE A 126 21.86 -3.55 -2.41
N MET A 127 21.02 -3.09 -1.50
CA MET A 127 21.29 -3.05 -0.05
C MET A 127 20.01 -3.38 0.71
N ALA A 128 20.12 -3.98 1.89
CA ALA A 128 18.95 -4.19 2.75
C ALA A 128 18.28 -2.83 3.08
N PRO A 129 16.94 -2.78 3.21
CA PRO A 129 16.28 -1.55 3.60
C PRO A 129 16.67 -1.16 5.04
N GLY A 130 16.99 0.12 5.22
CA GLY A 130 17.51 0.65 6.47
C GLY A 130 18.11 2.05 6.30
N PRO A 131 18.74 2.59 7.35
CA PRO A 131 19.30 3.94 7.33
C PRO A 131 20.35 4.13 6.22
N ASP A 132 21.16 3.11 5.95
CA ASP A 132 22.20 3.18 4.91
C ASP A 132 21.62 3.33 3.51
N LEU A 133 20.58 2.55 3.18
CA LEU A 133 19.88 2.66 1.91
C LEU A 133 19.16 4.02 1.79
N ALA A 134 18.57 4.53 2.88
CA ALA A 134 17.93 5.84 2.88
C ALA A 134 18.92 6.98 2.63
N GLY A 135 20.08 6.92 3.29
CA GLY A 135 21.19 7.86 3.07
C GLY A 135 21.70 7.79 1.64
N TRP A 136 21.89 6.58 1.10
CA TRP A 136 22.36 6.37 -0.27
C TRP A 136 21.40 6.93 -1.33
N LEU A 137 20.10 6.63 -1.22
CA LEU A 137 19.11 7.13 -2.16
C LEU A 137 18.96 8.65 -2.10
N SER A 138 19.21 9.25 -0.93
CA SER A 138 19.17 10.69 -0.72
C SER A 138 20.32 11.44 -1.41
N CYS A 139 21.37 10.74 -1.86
CA CYS A 139 22.46 11.34 -2.64
C CYS A 139 22.10 11.57 -4.12
N GLY A 140 21.02 10.96 -4.64
CA GLY A 140 20.62 11.06 -6.04
C GLY A 140 19.36 11.88 -6.26
N GLN A 141 19.34 12.71 -7.30
CA GLN A 141 18.12 13.35 -7.79
C GLN A 141 17.52 12.54 -8.93
N ALA A 142 16.20 12.32 -8.91
CA ALA A 142 15.53 11.51 -9.94
C ALA A 142 15.79 12.00 -11.38
N SER A 143 15.93 13.31 -11.58
CA SER A 143 16.24 13.91 -12.90
C SER A 143 17.66 13.62 -13.41
N GLU A 144 18.55 13.12 -12.56
CA GLU A 144 19.96 12.87 -12.86
C GLU A 144 20.27 11.37 -13.01
N LEU A 145 19.30 10.50 -12.72
CA LEU A 145 19.43 9.05 -12.79
C LEU A 145 19.15 8.54 -14.21
N ASP A 146 19.87 7.49 -14.62
CA ASP A 146 19.50 6.71 -15.82
C ASP A 146 18.25 5.84 -15.56
N ASP A 147 17.63 5.32 -16.63
CA ASP A 147 16.36 4.58 -16.54
C ASP A 147 16.46 3.32 -15.65
N ALA A 148 17.60 2.64 -15.65
CA ALA A 148 17.85 1.50 -14.79
C ALA A 148 17.97 1.91 -13.30
N ALA A 149 18.70 2.98 -13.02
CA ALA A 149 18.81 3.56 -11.69
C ALA A 149 17.46 4.10 -11.20
N LEU A 150 16.64 4.67 -12.07
CA LEU A 150 15.27 5.07 -11.72
C LEU A 150 14.44 3.87 -11.28
N THR A 151 14.48 2.78 -12.04
CA THR A 151 13.76 1.54 -11.70
C THR A 151 14.25 0.93 -10.38
N GLY A 152 15.57 0.91 -10.17
CA GLY A 152 16.17 0.48 -8.90
C GLY A 152 15.76 1.37 -7.74
N SER A 153 15.78 2.69 -7.92
CA SER A 153 15.39 3.68 -6.91
C SER A 153 13.91 3.56 -6.52
N ILE A 154 13.00 3.37 -7.49
CA ILE A 154 11.57 3.14 -7.23
C ILE A 154 11.39 1.92 -6.32
N THR A 155 12.12 0.84 -6.61
CA THR A 155 12.05 -0.40 -5.83
C THR A 155 12.64 -0.22 -4.44
N ALA A 156 13.81 0.42 -4.35
CA ALA A 156 14.51 0.67 -3.10
C ALA A 156 13.69 1.58 -2.14
N TRP A 157 13.10 2.66 -2.65
CA TRP A 157 12.20 3.52 -1.87
C TRP A 157 10.96 2.79 -1.38
N ARG A 158 10.39 1.89 -2.19
CA ARG A 158 9.27 1.03 -1.75
C ARG A 158 9.67 0.11 -0.60
N LYS A 159 10.86 -0.46 -0.63
CA LYS A 159 11.38 -1.33 0.43
C LYS A 159 11.71 -0.54 1.70
N LEU A 160 12.27 0.66 1.58
CA LEU A 160 12.43 1.59 2.71
C LEU A 160 11.10 1.98 3.34
N THR A 161 10.07 2.26 2.53
CA THR A 161 8.72 2.58 3.03
C THR A 161 8.17 1.40 3.83
N SER A 162 8.36 0.18 3.34
CA SER A 162 7.93 -1.06 4.01
C SER A 162 8.67 -1.26 5.33
N TRP A 163 9.99 -1.09 5.33
CA TRP A 163 10.82 -1.13 6.54
C TRP A 163 10.37 -0.10 7.58
N ALA A 164 10.19 1.16 7.19
CA ALA A 164 9.76 2.22 8.09
C ALA A 164 8.37 1.92 8.69
N GLN A 165 7.44 1.41 7.87
CA GLN A 165 6.12 1.00 8.33
C GLN A 165 6.17 -0.17 9.33
N ALA A 166 7.09 -1.13 9.15
CA ALA A 166 7.28 -2.19 10.13
C ALA A 166 7.74 -1.66 11.50
N HIS A 167 8.67 -0.69 11.51
CA HIS A 167 9.14 -0.05 12.74
C HIS A 167 8.05 0.79 13.42
N GLU A 168 7.25 1.54 12.66
CA GLU A 168 6.11 2.28 13.18
C GLU A 168 5.10 1.32 13.84
N LEU A 169 4.72 0.24 13.15
CA LEU A 169 3.78 -0.76 13.69
C LEU A 169 4.35 -1.47 14.92
N ALA A 170 5.65 -1.76 14.96
CA ALA A 170 6.29 -2.32 16.15
C ALA A 170 6.21 -1.35 17.35
N ALA A 171 6.40 -0.04 17.13
CA ALA A 171 6.27 0.97 18.18
C ALA A 171 4.83 1.10 18.68
N VAL A 172 3.84 1.09 17.78
CA VAL A 172 2.42 1.10 18.13
C VAL A 172 2.03 -0.16 18.92
N ALA A 173 2.53 -1.32 18.53
CA ALA A 173 2.28 -2.58 19.23
C ALA A 173 2.90 -2.59 20.64
N GLU A 174 4.10 -2.04 20.80
CA GLU A 174 4.74 -1.88 22.10
C GLU A 174 3.96 -0.91 23.01
N LEU A 175 3.44 0.19 22.47
CA LEU A 175 2.54 1.08 23.21
C LEU A 175 1.29 0.33 23.67
N ALA A 176 0.62 -0.38 22.76
CA ALA A 176 -0.56 -1.20 23.07
C ALA A 176 -0.26 -2.25 24.16
N ARG A 177 0.92 -2.88 24.11
CA ARG A 177 1.38 -3.84 25.13
C ARG A 177 1.56 -3.16 26.49
N ARG A 178 2.19 -1.97 26.54
CA ARG A 178 2.39 -1.20 27.79
C ARG A 178 1.09 -0.74 28.41
N ARG A 179 0.08 -0.45 27.59
CA ARG A 179 -1.28 -0.07 28.01
C ARG A 179 -2.19 -1.26 28.31
N GLY A 180 -1.70 -2.50 28.18
CA GLY A 180 -2.49 -3.69 28.51
C GLY A 180 -3.56 -4.09 27.48
N VAL A 181 -3.58 -3.50 26.28
CA VAL A 181 -4.56 -3.78 25.22
C VAL A 181 -4.57 -5.27 24.83
N ALA A 182 -3.39 -5.89 24.75
CA ALA A 182 -3.26 -7.33 24.43
C ALA A 182 -3.76 -8.25 25.56
N GLY A 183 -3.87 -7.75 26.81
CA GLY A 183 -4.35 -8.49 27.98
C GLY A 183 -5.87 -8.37 28.20
N ALA A 184 -6.50 -7.32 27.69
CA ALA A 184 -7.94 -7.06 27.85
C ALA A 184 -8.82 -7.98 26.96
N GLY A 185 -8.30 -8.41 25.80
CA GLY A 185 -9.08 -9.05 24.72
C GLY A 185 -9.51 -10.51 24.89
N HIS A 186 -9.24 -11.17 26.02
CA HIS A 186 -9.68 -12.57 26.26
C HIS A 186 -10.64 -12.73 27.45
N ALA A 187 -11.09 -11.62 28.07
CA ALA A 187 -11.91 -11.65 29.28
C ALA A 187 -13.41 -11.37 29.04
N ALA A 188 -13.89 -11.29 27.80
CA ALA A 188 -15.31 -11.03 27.52
C ALA A 188 -16.23 -12.27 27.61
N GLY A 189 -15.76 -13.40 28.16
CA GLY A 189 -16.53 -14.66 28.12
C GLY A 189 -16.32 -15.67 29.25
N GLY A 190 -15.72 -15.32 30.38
CA GLY A 190 -15.47 -16.30 31.43
C GLY A 190 -15.25 -15.71 32.81
N SER A 191 -16.33 -15.53 33.58
CA SER A 191 -16.27 -15.43 35.03
C SER A 191 -15.90 -16.80 35.62
N GLY A 192 -14.63 -17.20 35.49
CA GLY A 192 -14.06 -18.33 36.21
C GLY A 192 -13.82 -17.98 37.69
N PRO A 193 -13.90 -18.94 38.62
CA PRO A 193 -13.66 -18.72 40.03
C PRO A 193 -12.15 -18.57 40.29
N GLY A 194 -11.65 -17.38 40.00
CA GLY A 194 -10.24 -17.02 40.08
C GLY A 194 -10.09 -15.58 39.62
N GLY A 195 -10.75 -14.67 40.35
CA GLY A 195 -10.78 -13.24 40.04
C GLY A 195 -9.36 -12.69 39.96
N ARG A 196 -8.91 -12.37 38.75
CA ARG A 196 -7.90 -11.32 38.59
C ARG A 196 -8.56 -10.06 39.13
N GLU A 197 -7.91 -9.39 40.09
CA GLU A 197 -8.34 -8.06 40.51
C GLU A 197 -8.48 -7.20 39.27
N HIS A 198 -9.69 -6.72 39.05
CA HIS A 198 -10.03 -5.83 37.96
C HIS A 198 -9.47 -4.46 38.33
N ASP A 199 -8.36 -4.06 37.69
CA ASP A 199 -7.77 -2.75 37.85
C ASP A 199 -8.46 -1.77 36.87
N PRO A 200 -9.37 -0.91 37.34
CA PRO A 200 -10.11 0.00 36.48
C PRO A 200 -9.20 1.05 35.83
N VAL A 201 -8.03 1.33 36.41
CA VAL A 201 -7.05 2.26 35.82
C VAL A 201 -6.40 1.61 34.61
N ALA A 202 -6.01 0.33 34.72
CA ALA A 202 -5.43 -0.41 33.60
C ALA A 202 -6.42 -0.62 32.44
N GLU A 203 -7.71 -0.85 32.73
CA GLU A 203 -8.74 -0.93 31.70
C GLU A 203 -8.93 0.42 30.98
N LEU A 204 -8.98 1.51 31.74
CA LEU A 204 -9.08 2.85 31.17
C LEU A 204 -7.86 3.22 30.32
N GLU A 205 -6.66 2.85 30.76
CA GLU A 205 -5.42 3.03 29.97
C GLU A 205 -5.45 2.25 28.66
N ALA A 206 -6.00 1.03 28.65
CA ALA A 206 -6.17 0.23 27.44
C ALA A 206 -7.16 0.89 26.47
N ASP A 207 -8.29 1.40 26.97
CA ASP A 207 -9.33 2.03 26.17
C ASP A 207 -8.87 3.34 25.50
N PHE A 208 -7.99 4.10 26.17
CA PHE A 208 -7.43 5.35 25.61
C PHE A 208 -6.18 5.17 24.77
N ALA A 209 -5.59 3.97 24.72
CA ALA A 209 -4.38 3.71 23.93
C ALA A 209 -4.52 4.11 22.43
N PRO A 210 -5.67 3.83 21.75
CA PRO A 210 -5.88 4.32 20.39
C PRO A 210 -5.89 5.85 20.27
N SER A 211 -6.35 6.57 21.30
CA SER A 211 -6.37 8.04 21.28
C SER A 211 -4.97 8.66 21.37
N GLU A 212 -4.02 8.02 22.06
CA GLU A 212 -2.59 8.41 22.02
C GLU A 212 -2.03 8.31 20.60
N VAL A 213 -2.34 7.22 19.88
CA VAL A 213 -1.95 7.02 18.48
C VAL A 213 -2.64 8.02 17.55
N ALA A 214 -3.92 8.30 17.77
CA ALA A 214 -4.68 9.28 17.00
C ALA A 214 -4.04 10.67 17.05
N LEU A 215 -3.65 11.11 18.26
CA LEU A 215 -2.98 12.39 18.49
C LEU A 215 -1.58 12.42 17.86
N ALA A 216 -0.79 11.36 18.02
CA ALA A 216 0.58 11.31 17.52
C ALA A 216 0.66 11.29 15.97
N LEU A 217 -0.26 10.56 15.32
CA LEU A 217 -0.25 10.34 13.87
C LEU A 217 -1.27 11.20 13.11
N THR A 218 -2.02 12.06 13.81
CA THR A 218 -3.12 12.85 13.22
C THR A 218 -4.15 11.97 12.50
N LEU A 219 -4.52 10.85 13.13
CA LEU A 219 -5.54 9.93 12.63
C LEU A 219 -6.89 10.23 13.25
N THR A 220 -7.97 9.86 12.57
CA THR A 220 -9.28 9.76 13.22
C THR A 220 -9.25 8.67 14.29
N GLN A 221 -10.15 8.74 15.28
CA GLN A 221 -10.25 7.73 16.33
C GLN A 221 -10.36 6.30 15.75
N GLY A 222 -11.30 6.07 14.82
CA GLY A 222 -11.43 4.77 14.17
C GLY A 222 -10.24 4.38 13.28
N GLY A 223 -9.51 5.36 12.74
CA GLY A 223 -8.25 5.12 12.02
C GLY A 223 -7.15 4.62 12.96
N ALA A 224 -7.04 5.20 14.16
CA ALA A 224 -6.06 4.80 15.15
C ALA A 224 -6.39 3.44 15.80
N GLU A 225 -7.66 3.15 16.04
CA GLU A 225 -8.13 1.82 16.48
C GLU A 225 -7.73 0.74 15.48
N TYR A 226 -8.03 0.94 14.20
CA TYR A 226 -7.61 0.03 13.13
C TYR A 226 -6.08 -0.12 13.05
N TRP A 227 -5.35 0.99 13.19
CA TRP A 227 -3.88 0.98 13.11
C TRP A 227 -3.26 0.20 14.28
N MET A 228 -3.80 0.38 15.49
CA MET A 228 -3.39 -0.36 16.67
C MET A 228 -3.76 -1.84 16.58
N GLU A 229 -4.96 -2.18 16.10
CA GLU A 229 -5.38 -3.57 15.86
C GLU A 229 -4.42 -4.27 14.89
N LEU A 230 -4.08 -3.61 13.78
CA LEU A 230 -3.11 -4.12 12.80
C LEU A 230 -1.72 -4.33 13.43
N ALA A 231 -1.24 -3.36 14.21
CA ALA A 231 0.06 -3.42 14.88
C ALA A 231 0.14 -4.61 15.87
N VAL A 232 -0.89 -4.79 16.70
CA VAL A 232 -1.00 -5.90 17.65
C VAL A 232 -1.12 -7.23 16.91
N GLY A 233 -1.93 -7.30 15.86
CA GLY A 233 -2.10 -8.51 15.03
C GLY A 233 -0.78 -8.96 14.39
N LEU A 234 -0.04 -8.04 13.78
CA LEU A 234 1.24 -8.31 13.14
C LEU A 234 2.35 -8.64 14.13
N SER A 235 2.39 -8.00 15.30
CA SER A 235 3.45 -8.26 16.29
C SER A 235 3.21 -9.53 17.10
N GLY A 236 1.95 -9.94 17.27
CA GLY A 236 1.58 -11.14 18.03
C GLY A 236 1.28 -12.36 17.18
N ARG A 237 0.23 -12.30 16.36
CA ARG A 237 -0.31 -13.45 15.61
C ARG A 237 0.43 -13.72 14.30
N LEU A 238 0.99 -12.68 13.68
CA LEU A 238 1.61 -12.73 12.35
C LEU A 238 3.05 -12.15 12.33
N PRO A 239 3.95 -12.65 13.20
CA PRO A 239 5.29 -12.08 13.35
C PRO A 239 6.15 -12.24 12.08
N ALA A 240 5.96 -13.30 11.27
CA ALA A 240 6.74 -13.46 10.05
C ALA A 240 6.30 -12.47 8.96
N THR A 241 5.05 -12.03 8.98
CA THR A 241 4.53 -10.96 8.11
C THR A 241 5.15 -9.63 8.48
N LEU A 242 5.25 -9.32 9.78
CA LEU A 242 5.94 -8.11 10.26
C LEU A 242 7.41 -8.12 9.88
N ALA A 243 8.10 -9.25 10.03
CA ALA A 243 9.49 -9.41 9.60
C ALA A 243 9.66 -9.23 8.09
N ALA A 244 8.81 -9.84 7.26
CA ALA A 244 8.84 -9.68 5.81
C ALA A 244 8.57 -8.24 5.35
N LEU A 245 7.72 -7.50 6.08
CA LEU A 245 7.50 -6.07 5.87
C LEU A 245 8.77 -5.27 6.22
N GLY A 246 9.41 -5.58 7.34
CA GLY A 246 10.68 -5.00 7.79
C GLY A 246 11.83 -5.24 6.80
N GLU A 247 11.90 -6.42 6.20
CA GLU A 247 12.88 -6.77 5.18
C GLU A 247 12.55 -6.19 3.79
N GLY A 248 11.41 -5.51 3.64
CA GLY A 248 10.94 -4.98 2.35
C GLY A 248 10.59 -6.07 1.32
N LYS A 249 10.34 -7.31 1.76
CA LYS A 249 9.88 -8.41 0.89
C LYS A 249 8.41 -8.26 0.53
N ILE A 250 7.62 -7.66 1.42
CA ILE A 250 6.22 -7.29 1.17
C ILE A 250 6.02 -5.80 1.50
N ASP A 251 4.99 -5.20 0.91
CA ASP A 251 4.54 -3.86 1.30
C ASP A 251 3.36 -3.93 2.28
N LEU A 252 3.04 -2.79 2.90
CA LEU A 252 1.96 -2.69 3.88
C LEU A 252 0.60 -3.17 3.33
N ASN A 253 0.34 -2.96 2.03
CA ASN A 253 -0.91 -3.44 1.42
C ASN A 253 -1.00 -4.97 1.46
N ARG A 254 0.09 -5.68 1.16
CA ARG A 254 0.16 -7.14 1.29
C ARG A 254 0.07 -7.58 2.75
N ALA A 255 0.75 -6.90 3.67
CA ALA A 255 0.66 -7.20 5.11
C ALA A 255 -0.79 -7.08 5.63
N LYS A 256 -1.48 -5.98 5.28
CA LYS A 256 -2.91 -5.76 5.58
C LYS A 256 -3.80 -6.86 5.00
N LEU A 257 -3.51 -7.35 3.80
CA LEU A 257 -4.26 -8.47 3.21
C LEU A 257 -4.04 -9.76 4.00
N ILE A 258 -2.82 -10.08 4.41
CA ILE A 258 -2.54 -11.28 5.21
C ILE A 258 -3.28 -11.20 6.55
N ASP A 259 -3.21 -10.07 7.24
CA ASP A 259 -3.95 -9.86 8.48
C ASP A 259 -5.47 -9.98 8.30
N GLN A 260 -6.03 -9.27 7.32
CA GLN A 260 -7.47 -9.31 7.03
C GLN A 260 -7.99 -10.74 6.73
N TYR A 261 -7.24 -11.53 5.97
CA TYR A 261 -7.67 -12.88 5.60
C TYR A 261 -7.54 -13.88 6.75
N THR A 262 -6.68 -13.60 7.72
CA THR A 262 -6.41 -14.48 8.86
C THR A 262 -7.08 -14.01 10.15
N SER A 263 -7.79 -12.88 10.16
CA SER A 263 -8.36 -12.26 11.36
C SER A 263 -9.36 -13.15 12.12
N SER A 264 -10.07 -14.05 11.43
CA SER A 264 -11.04 -14.99 12.02
C SER A 264 -10.44 -16.37 12.36
N LEU A 265 -9.12 -16.52 12.21
CA LEU A 265 -8.38 -17.72 12.55
C LEU A 265 -7.74 -17.55 13.93
N ASP A 266 -7.66 -18.64 14.68
CA ASP A 266 -6.81 -18.67 15.88
C ASP A 266 -5.32 -18.48 15.51
N ALA A 267 -4.49 -18.27 16.53
CA ALA A 267 -3.10 -17.93 16.32
C ALA A 267 -2.28 -19.03 15.62
N ASP A 268 -2.61 -20.30 15.81
CA ASP A 268 -1.87 -21.40 15.20
C ASP A 268 -2.26 -21.58 13.73
N LEU A 269 -3.56 -21.51 13.41
CA LEU A 269 -4.05 -21.56 12.03
C LEU A 269 -3.62 -20.34 11.23
N ALA A 270 -3.62 -19.15 11.83
CA ALA A 270 -3.11 -17.92 11.20
C ALA A 270 -1.63 -18.05 10.85
N ARG A 271 -0.80 -18.58 11.75
CA ARG A 271 0.63 -18.85 11.50
C ARG A 271 0.84 -19.89 10.39
N ALA A 272 0.01 -20.93 10.32
CA ALA A 272 0.06 -21.90 9.24
C ALA A 272 -0.24 -21.27 7.86
N VAL A 273 -1.24 -20.38 7.80
CA VAL A 273 -1.56 -19.63 6.57
C VAL A 273 -0.42 -18.67 6.20
N GLU A 274 0.09 -17.92 7.17
CA GLU A 274 1.22 -16.98 7.02
C GLU A 274 2.44 -17.66 6.38
N GLN A 275 2.91 -18.76 6.98
CA GLN A 275 4.08 -19.50 6.48
C GLN A 275 3.88 -19.97 5.04
N ARG A 276 2.67 -20.42 4.69
CA ARG A 276 2.36 -20.92 3.35
C ARG A 276 2.35 -19.81 2.29
N VAL A 277 1.84 -18.62 2.62
CA VAL A 277 1.70 -17.54 1.64
C VAL A 277 2.98 -16.72 1.48
N LEU A 278 3.76 -16.54 2.54
CA LEU A 278 4.97 -15.70 2.51
C LEU A 278 6.05 -16.24 1.55
N VAL A 279 6.11 -17.55 1.32
CA VAL A 279 7.05 -18.18 0.36
C VAL A 279 6.99 -17.55 -1.04
N ARG A 280 5.83 -17.05 -1.45
CA ARG A 280 5.63 -16.45 -2.79
C ARG A 280 5.17 -15.00 -2.76
N ALA A 281 4.95 -14.42 -1.58
CA ALA A 281 4.26 -13.13 -1.43
C ALA A 281 4.99 -11.97 -2.12
N GLU A 282 6.33 -11.96 -2.11
CA GLU A 282 7.17 -10.94 -2.76
C GLU A 282 6.89 -10.83 -4.27
N ARG A 283 6.65 -11.97 -4.93
CA ARG A 283 6.45 -12.05 -6.39
C ARG A 283 4.98 -12.05 -6.80
N GLN A 284 4.06 -11.90 -5.84
CA GLN A 284 2.63 -11.90 -6.12
C GLN A 284 2.09 -10.48 -6.22
N THR A 285 1.25 -10.23 -7.21
CA THR A 285 0.36 -9.07 -7.22
C THR A 285 -0.67 -9.21 -6.10
N SER A 286 -1.30 -8.10 -5.68
CA SER A 286 -2.34 -8.15 -4.65
C SER A 286 -3.51 -9.07 -5.02
N GLY A 287 -3.84 -9.22 -6.31
CA GLY A 287 -4.85 -10.17 -6.79
C GLY A 287 -4.41 -11.63 -6.63
N GLN A 288 -3.18 -11.95 -7.02
CA GLN A 288 -2.61 -13.29 -6.84
C GLN A 288 -2.47 -13.65 -5.36
N LEU A 289 -2.06 -12.70 -4.51
CA LEU A 289 -1.97 -12.89 -3.06
C LEU A 289 -3.35 -13.17 -2.46
N ARG A 290 -4.40 -12.43 -2.83
CA ARG A 290 -5.77 -12.73 -2.39
C ARG A 290 -6.20 -14.14 -2.75
N ALA A 291 -5.97 -14.57 -3.99
CA ALA A 291 -6.28 -15.94 -4.42
C ALA A 291 -5.45 -17.00 -3.70
N SER A 292 -4.20 -16.69 -3.35
CA SER A 292 -3.33 -17.56 -2.54
C SER A 292 -3.85 -17.68 -1.10
N LEU A 293 -4.18 -16.56 -0.46
CA LEU A 293 -4.76 -16.48 0.88
C LEU A 293 -6.09 -17.22 0.97
N GLN A 294 -7.00 -17.03 0.01
CA GLN A 294 -8.29 -17.74 -0.03
C GLN A 294 -8.09 -19.26 -0.04
N ARG A 295 -7.19 -19.77 -0.89
CA ARG A 295 -6.88 -21.20 -0.95
C ARG A 295 -6.21 -21.71 0.32
N ALA A 296 -5.28 -20.94 0.89
CA ALA A 296 -4.58 -21.30 2.11
C ALA A 296 -5.53 -21.37 3.31
N VAL A 297 -6.39 -20.36 3.48
CA VAL A 297 -7.42 -20.33 4.53
C VAL A 297 -8.39 -21.49 4.35
N LEU A 298 -8.93 -21.72 3.15
CA LEU A 298 -9.86 -22.83 2.90
C LEU A 298 -9.24 -24.20 3.19
N ALA A 299 -7.95 -24.38 2.93
CA ALA A 299 -7.25 -25.63 3.20
C ALA A 299 -7.03 -25.89 4.70
N VAL A 300 -6.87 -24.84 5.50
CA VAL A 300 -6.58 -24.92 6.94
C VAL A 300 -7.87 -24.90 7.76
N ASP A 301 -8.86 -24.13 7.34
CA ASP A 301 -10.17 -24.03 7.99
C ASP A 301 -11.28 -23.78 6.95
N PRO A 302 -11.96 -24.85 6.52
CA PRO A 302 -13.08 -24.76 5.60
C PRO A 302 -14.27 -23.92 6.12
N GLN A 303 -14.43 -23.79 7.44
CA GLN A 303 -15.50 -23.02 8.06
C GLN A 303 -15.14 -21.55 8.31
N ALA A 304 -13.87 -21.16 8.18
CA ALA A 304 -13.43 -19.77 8.40
C ALA A 304 -14.11 -18.77 7.46
N ALA A 305 -14.46 -19.19 6.25
CA ALA A 305 -15.22 -18.37 5.31
C ALA A 305 -16.62 -18.04 5.84
N GLU A 306 -17.29 -19.03 6.43
CA GLU A 306 -18.62 -18.89 7.02
C GLU A 306 -18.60 -17.95 8.23
N ARG A 307 -17.69 -18.20 9.19
CA ARG A 307 -17.56 -17.37 10.39
C ARG A 307 -17.25 -15.91 10.06
N ARG A 308 -16.34 -15.67 9.11
CA ARG A 308 -16.01 -14.30 8.65
C ARG A 308 -17.23 -13.61 8.03
N ARG A 309 -18.06 -14.35 7.28
CA ARG A 309 -19.30 -13.80 6.72
C ARG A 309 -20.26 -13.40 7.85
N GLU A 310 -20.51 -14.31 8.79
CA GLU A 310 -21.39 -14.05 9.94
C GLU A 310 -20.90 -12.88 10.81
N GLU A 311 -19.61 -12.79 11.07
CA GLU A 311 -19.00 -11.68 11.83
C GLU A 311 -19.06 -10.35 11.09
N ALA A 312 -18.84 -10.35 9.77
CA ALA A 312 -18.96 -9.15 8.96
C ALA A 312 -20.41 -8.67 8.90
N GLU A 313 -21.37 -9.59 8.72
CA GLU A 313 -22.81 -9.27 8.70
C GLU A 313 -23.28 -8.66 10.03
N LYS A 314 -22.73 -9.08 11.18
CA LYS A 314 -23.00 -8.44 12.49
C LYS A 314 -22.56 -6.98 12.56
N LYS A 315 -21.60 -6.57 11.72
CA LYS A 315 -21.09 -5.19 11.61
C LYS A 315 -21.79 -4.40 10.50
N ALA A 316 -22.88 -4.92 9.94
CA ALA A 316 -23.64 -4.23 8.91
C ALA A 316 -24.15 -2.88 9.42
N TRP A 317 -23.94 -1.83 8.62
CA TRP A 317 -24.38 -0.49 8.96
C TRP A 317 -24.69 0.33 7.70
N VAL A 318 -25.42 1.43 7.91
CA VAL A 318 -25.78 2.40 6.87
C VAL A 318 -25.25 3.77 7.27
N ALA A 319 -24.56 4.40 6.34
CA ALA A 319 -23.85 5.67 6.51
C ALA A 319 -24.49 6.77 5.66
N LEU A 320 -24.63 7.97 6.21
CA LEU A 320 -24.86 9.19 5.43
C LEU A 320 -23.68 10.13 5.65
N SER A 321 -23.00 10.52 4.57
CA SER A 321 -21.94 11.53 4.59
C SER A 321 -22.26 12.67 3.63
N GLY A 322 -22.10 13.92 4.08
CA GLY A 322 -22.24 15.09 3.20
C GLY A 322 -21.03 15.23 2.28
N ASP A 323 -21.27 15.59 1.02
CA ASP A 323 -20.24 15.90 0.04
C ASP A 323 -20.10 17.43 -0.11
N HIS A 324 -18.98 17.91 -0.67
CA HIS A 324 -18.71 19.35 -0.78
C HIS A 324 -19.64 20.10 -1.74
N ASP A 325 -20.30 19.40 -2.67
CA ASP A 325 -21.16 19.98 -3.72
C ASP A 325 -22.62 20.15 -3.31
N GLY A 326 -22.93 20.05 -2.00
CA GLY A 326 -24.31 20.08 -1.51
C GLY A 326 -25.08 18.78 -1.79
N THR A 327 -24.39 17.72 -2.21
CA THR A 327 -24.90 16.35 -2.29
C THR A 327 -24.56 15.56 -1.03
N ALA A 328 -25.13 14.37 -0.90
CA ALA A 328 -24.75 13.45 0.16
C ALA A 328 -24.67 12.02 -0.38
N SER A 329 -23.72 11.26 0.18
CA SER A 329 -23.52 9.87 -0.10
C SER A 329 -24.21 9.02 0.96
N LEU A 330 -25.22 8.23 0.55
CA LEU A 330 -25.85 7.19 1.36
C LEU A 330 -25.30 5.83 0.93
N SER A 331 -24.67 5.10 1.86
CA SER A 331 -24.07 3.80 1.55
C SER A 331 -24.34 2.77 2.64
N GLY A 332 -24.61 1.53 2.24
CA GLY A 332 -24.63 0.36 3.13
C GLY A 332 -23.33 -0.42 3.03
N ARG A 333 -22.78 -0.87 4.16
CA ARG A 333 -21.57 -1.71 4.21
C ARG A 333 -21.82 -2.99 4.97
N PHE A 334 -21.06 -4.03 4.62
CA PHE A 334 -21.13 -5.38 5.20
C PHE A 334 -22.53 -6.00 5.19
N LEU A 335 -23.33 -5.65 4.19
CA LEU A 335 -24.65 -6.25 3.99
C LEU A 335 -24.50 -7.72 3.56
N PRO A 336 -25.45 -8.60 3.94
CA PRO A 336 -25.51 -9.95 3.42
C PRO A 336 -25.43 -9.97 1.88
N ALA A 337 -24.46 -10.70 1.33
CA ALA A 337 -24.05 -10.56 -0.06
C ALA A 337 -25.18 -10.86 -1.07
N VAL A 338 -26.01 -11.86 -0.76
CA VAL A 338 -27.17 -12.24 -1.60
C VAL A 338 -28.20 -11.12 -1.64
N GLN A 339 -28.48 -10.50 -0.49
CA GLN A 339 -29.45 -9.42 -0.34
C GLN A 339 -28.95 -8.14 -1.00
N ALA A 340 -27.66 -7.81 -0.86
CA ALA A 340 -27.04 -6.67 -1.54
C ALA A 340 -27.07 -6.83 -3.07
N ALA A 341 -26.76 -8.03 -3.58
CA ALA A 341 -26.85 -8.35 -5.00
C ALA A 341 -28.30 -8.27 -5.51
N ALA A 342 -29.26 -8.78 -4.75
CA ALA A 342 -30.69 -8.69 -5.07
C ALA A 342 -31.17 -7.22 -5.10
N ALA A 343 -30.75 -6.41 -4.14
CA ALA A 343 -31.06 -4.97 -4.11
C ALA A 343 -30.49 -4.25 -5.33
N TRP A 344 -29.23 -4.51 -5.69
CA TRP A 344 -28.59 -3.95 -6.88
C TRP A 344 -29.32 -4.34 -8.17
N THR A 345 -29.65 -5.61 -8.34
CA THR A 345 -30.42 -6.09 -9.50
C THR A 345 -31.78 -5.41 -9.58
N ARG A 346 -32.47 -5.22 -8.45
CA ARG A 346 -33.75 -4.49 -8.40
C ARG A 346 -33.60 -3.03 -8.84
N ILE A 347 -32.57 -2.33 -8.37
CA ILE A 347 -32.26 -0.95 -8.77
C ILE A 347 -32.00 -0.88 -10.29
N CYS A 348 -31.20 -1.81 -10.82
CA CYS A 348 -30.91 -1.88 -12.25
C CYS A 348 -32.15 -2.17 -13.10
N ALA A 349 -33.05 -3.06 -12.64
CA ALA A 349 -34.28 -3.38 -13.33
C ALA A 349 -35.23 -2.17 -13.41
N ILE A 350 -35.36 -1.40 -12.31
CA ILE A 350 -36.15 -0.17 -12.29
C ILE A 350 -35.55 0.89 -13.20
N ALA A 351 -34.23 1.09 -13.17
CA ALA A 351 -33.58 2.07 -14.03
C ALA A 351 -33.81 1.76 -15.52
N ARG A 352 -33.73 0.49 -15.92
CA ARG A 352 -34.05 0.06 -17.30
C ARG A 352 -35.52 0.26 -17.65
N ALA A 353 -36.44 0.02 -16.71
CA ALA A 353 -37.85 0.29 -16.92
C ALA A 353 -38.14 1.79 -17.09
N MET A 354 -37.46 2.65 -16.31
CA MET A 354 -37.55 4.11 -16.45
C MET A 354 -37.02 4.57 -17.82
N GLU A 355 -35.89 4.04 -18.27
CA GLU A 355 -35.34 4.30 -19.60
C GLU A 355 -36.32 3.90 -20.71
N ALA A 356 -36.89 2.70 -20.63
CA ALA A 356 -37.89 2.21 -21.59
C ALA A 356 -39.18 3.04 -21.59
N ALA A 357 -39.55 3.63 -20.45
CA ALA A 357 -40.68 4.57 -20.33
C ALA A 357 -40.35 5.99 -20.82
N GLY A 358 -39.13 6.23 -21.34
CA GLY A 358 -38.71 7.52 -21.89
C GLY A 358 -38.09 8.48 -20.89
N ALA A 359 -37.69 8.02 -19.69
CA ALA A 359 -36.95 8.85 -18.74
C ALA A 359 -35.58 9.24 -19.33
N GLY A 360 -35.31 10.54 -19.38
CA GLY A 360 -34.04 11.07 -19.90
C GLY A 360 -32.90 10.99 -18.88
N GLY A 361 -31.67 10.92 -19.39
CA GLY A 361 -30.43 10.87 -18.60
C GLY A 361 -29.63 9.59 -18.81
N GLY A 362 -28.41 9.54 -18.25
CA GLY A 362 -27.58 8.34 -18.29
C GLY A 362 -28.06 7.25 -17.33
N MET A 363 -27.71 6.00 -17.61
CA MET A 363 -28.12 4.83 -16.80
C MET A 363 -27.74 4.93 -15.31
N ASP A 364 -26.60 5.57 -14.98
CA ASP A 364 -26.21 5.82 -13.59
C ASP A 364 -27.15 6.81 -12.88
N LEU A 365 -27.62 7.85 -13.57
CA LEU A 365 -28.59 8.80 -13.04
C LEU A 365 -29.94 8.11 -12.74
N LEU A 366 -30.41 7.27 -13.66
CA LEU A 366 -31.65 6.51 -13.48
C LEU A 366 -31.52 5.50 -12.32
N ARG A 367 -30.37 4.84 -12.16
CA ARG A 367 -30.09 3.99 -11.00
C ARG A 367 -30.09 4.77 -9.69
N ALA A 368 -29.51 5.97 -9.66
CA ALA A 368 -29.53 6.83 -8.48
C ALA A 368 -30.96 7.26 -8.11
N GLN A 369 -31.76 7.68 -9.08
CA GLN A 369 -33.17 8.01 -8.88
C GLN A 369 -33.98 6.80 -8.39
N ALA A 370 -33.76 5.63 -8.98
CA ALA A 370 -34.38 4.38 -8.57
C ALA A 370 -33.98 3.98 -7.14
N PHE A 371 -32.72 4.17 -6.77
CA PHE A 371 -32.23 3.91 -5.41
C PHE A 371 -32.92 4.80 -4.37
N VAL A 372 -32.91 6.13 -4.58
CA VAL A 372 -33.54 7.08 -3.66
C VAL A 372 -35.05 6.85 -3.58
N GLY A 373 -35.70 6.68 -4.71
CA GLY A 373 -37.16 6.53 -4.73
C GLY A 373 -37.65 5.19 -4.16
N LEU A 374 -36.83 4.13 -4.17
CA LEU A 374 -37.13 2.88 -3.45
C LEU A 374 -37.09 3.09 -1.93
N LEU A 375 -36.09 3.82 -1.44
CA LEU A 375 -35.92 4.09 -0.01
C LEU A 375 -36.97 5.05 0.55
N LEU A 376 -37.40 6.02 -0.27
CA LEU A 376 -38.45 6.98 0.10
C LEU A 376 -39.86 6.48 -0.22
N GLY A 377 -40.01 5.37 -0.93
CA GLY A 377 -41.31 4.85 -1.37
C GLY A 377 -42.01 5.74 -2.39
N THR A 378 -41.27 6.52 -3.19
CA THR A 378 -41.82 7.51 -4.12
C THR A 378 -41.85 7.06 -5.58
N LEU A 379 -41.32 5.88 -5.89
CA LEU A 379 -41.38 5.33 -7.25
C LEU A 379 -42.73 4.69 -7.56
N PRO A 380 -43.23 4.81 -8.80
CA PRO A 380 -44.28 3.92 -9.26
C PRO A 380 -43.75 2.48 -9.21
N LEU A 381 -44.51 1.54 -8.63
CA LEU A 381 -44.16 0.12 -8.72
C LEU A 381 -44.11 -0.28 -10.20
N ILE A 382 -43.03 -0.97 -10.61
CA ILE A 382 -42.98 -1.62 -11.92
C ILE A 382 -44.19 -2.58 -11.98
N PRO A 383 -45.13 -2.42 -12.94
CA PRO A 383 -46.14 -3.44 -13.18
C PRO A 383 -45.44 -4.75 -13.55
N PRO A 384 -45.88 -5.92 -13.06
CA PRO A 384 -45.30 -7.18 -13.52
C PRO A 384 -45.35 -7.24 -15.05
N ALA A 385 -44.30 -7.79 -15.67
CA ALA A 385 -44.28 -7.92 -17.13
C ALA A 385 -45.57 -8.62 -17.57
N ASP A 386 -46.40 -7.92 -18.35
CA ASP A 386 -47.61 -8.52 -18.92
C ASP A 386 -47.19 -9.82 -19.59
N GLY A 387 -47.77 -10.93 -19.13
CA GLY A 387 -47.40 -12.28 -19.52
C GLY A 387 -47.22 -12.35 -21.03
N GLY A 388 -45.96 -12.36 -21.46
CA GLY A 388 -45.59 -12.43 -22.86
C GLY A 388 -46.29 -13.64 -23.44
N ARG A 389 -47.30 -13.37 -24.27
CA ARG A 389 -48.04 -14.35 -25.04
C ARG A 389 -47.00 -15.28 -25.67
N ALA A 390 -46.99 -16.54 -25.28
CA ALA A 390 -46.23 -17.56 -25.99
C ALA A 390 -46.65 -17.47 -27.45
N GLY A 391 -45.75 -17.00 -28.32
CA GLY A 391 -45.97 -17.05 -29.76
C GLY A 391 -46.15 -18.51 -30.13
N GLY A 392 -47.40 -18.88 -30.41
CA GLY A 392 -47.70 -20.18 -31.02
C GLY A 392 -46.96 -20.27 -32.36
N PRO A 393 -46.58 -21.49 -32.79
CA PRO A 393 -45.86 -21.67 -34.04
C PRO A 393 -46.72 -21.16 -35.20
N ALA A 394 -46.09 -20.41 -36.11
CA ALA A 394 -46.71 -19.95 -37.34
C ALA A 394 -47.14 -21.17 -38.17
N ASP A 395 -48.44 -21.29 -38.40
CA ASP A 395 -49.03 -22.24 -39.35
C ASP A 395 -48.98 -21.58 -40.74
N ASP A 396 -47.87 -21.78 -41.44
CA ASP A 396 -47.70 -21.37 -42.84
C ASP A 396 -48.49 -22.34 -43.74
N GLY A 397 -49.79 -22.08 -43.90
CA GLY A 397 -50.63 -22.68 -44.93
C GLY A 397 -50.47 -21.96 -46.29
N PRO A 398 -50.18 -22.65 -47.40
CA PRO A 398 -49.78 -22.02 -48.66
C PRO A 398 -50.99 -21.50 -49.45
N GLY A 399 -50.88 -20.27 -49.95
CA GLY A 399 -51.81 -19.68 -50.90
C GLY A 399 -51.79 -20.44 -52.23
N GLY A 400 -52.95 -20.98 -52.61
CA GLY A 400 -53.16 -21.66 -53.89
C GLY A 400 -53.69 -20.73 -54.99
N GLY A 401 -53.18 -20.95 -56.20
CA GLY A 401 -53.72 -20.48 -57.48
C GLY A 401 -52.64 -19.81 -58.31
N GLY A 402 -52.20 -20.30 -59.47
CA GLY A 402 -52.60 -21.37 -60.38
C GLY A 402 -51.60 -21.36 -61.56
N PRO A 403 -51.70 -22.28 -62.53
CA PRO A 403 -50.59 -22.70 -63.38
C PRO A 403 -50.39 -21.82 -64.63
N GLY A 404 -49.15 -21.77 -65.14
CA GLY A 404 -48.85 -21.13 -66.43
C GLY A 404 -47.39 -21.28 -66.87
N ASP A 405 -47.13 -22.35 -67.62
CA ASP A 405 -46.19 -22.51 -68.73
C ASP A 405 -44.70 -22.10 -68.63
N GLY A 406 -43.85 -23.14 -68.71
CA GLY A 406 -42.92 -23.26 -69.85
C GLY A 406 -41.45 -22.85 -69.64
N PRO A 407 -40.50 -23.43 -70.40
CA PRO A 407 -39.27 -23.98 -69.83
C PRO A 407 -38.00 -23.28 -70.32
N GLY A 408 -36.86 -23.63 -69.69
CA GLY A 408 -35.55 -23.55 -70.35
C GLY A 408 -34.43 -23.21 -69.39
N GLY A 409 -33.68 -24.21 -68.94
CA GLY A 409 -32.27 -24.33 -69.30
C GLY A 409 -31.40 -23.65 -68.24
N GLY A 410 -30.55 -24.33 -67.48
CA GLY A 410 -29.71 -25.43 -67.90
C GLY A 410 -28.28 -25.00 -67.61
N GLY A 411 -27.79 -25.36 -66.42
CA GLY A 411 -26.38 -25.66 -66.21
C GLY A 411 -25.40 -24.50 -66.12
N PRO A 412 -24.19 -24.80 -65.61
CA PRO A 412 -23.64 -24.03 -64.50
C PRO A 412 -22.23 -23.50 -64.78
N GLY A 413 -21.74 -22.69 -63.84
CA GLY A 413 -20.34 -22.31 -63.70
C GLY A 413 -20.15 -21.59 -62.39
#